data_AF-A0AAD8RU11-F1
#
_entry.id   AF-A0AAD8RU11-F1
#
_cell.length_a   1.000
_cell.length_b   1.000
_cell.length_c   1.000
_cell.angle_alpha   90.00
_cell.angle_beta   90.00
_cell.angle_gamma   90.00
#
_symmetry.space_group_name_H-M   'P 1'
#
loop_
_entity.id
_entity.type
_entity.pdbx_description
1 polymer ?
#
loop_
_entity_poly.entity_id
_entity_poly.type
_entity_poly.pdbx_seq_one_letter_code
_entity_poly.pdbx_strand_id
1 'polypeptide(L)'
;MPSLVDATFCWATGSIYAEFELLCSLHNVTKLEICSFPSLRTVMSYNFDDRDLPEFNNLTTLILERCDFTRDTPTLLEYFLRHAPNLERLTLQNCKHPPRSKKAAESSKPGKISGYHLNLKFVEIKQREKDGVCDIIEYLLRVSKNLERTDIVLSEGPEKPWYHAALEAQGWYK
;
A
#
# COMPACT_ATOMS: atom_id res chain seq x y z
N MET A 1 -8.93 23.95 11.59
CA MET A 1 -9.70 22.70 11.39
C MET A 1 -9.02 21.63 12.23
N PRO A 2 -9.73 20.80 13.00
CA PRO A 2 -9.09 19.70 13.72
C PRO A 2 -8.46 18.76 12.68
N SER A 3 -7.14 18.61 12.72
CA SER A 3 -6.43 17.60 11.94
C SER A 3 -6.96 16.24 12.37
N LEU A 4 -7.58 15.48 11.46
CA LEU A 4 -7.84 14.07 11.72
C LEU A 4 -6.47 13.41 11.93
N VAL A 5 -6.19 12.95 13.14
CA VAL A 5 -4.86 12.39 13.44
C VAL A 5 -4.72 11.05 12.73
N ASP A 6 -5.77 10.23 12.79
CA ASP A 6 -5.81 8.88 12.25
C ASP A 6 -7.05 8.69 11.37
N ALA A 7 -6.90 8.01 10.23
CA ALA A 7 -8.00 7.56 9.39
C ALA A 7 -7.78 6.11 8.92
N THR A 8 -8.87 5.38 8.81
CA THR A 8 -8.89 4.06 8.16
C THR A 8 -9.85 4.11 6.99
N PHE A 9 -9.40 3.65 5.83
CA PHE A 9 -10.15 3.64 4.60
C PHE A 9 -10.16 2.22 4.01
N CYS A 10 -11.32 1.58 4.06
CA CYS A 10 -11.52 0.25 3.51
C CYS A 10 -12.29 0.36 2.20
N TRP A 11 -11.71 -0.10 1.09
CA TRP A 11 -12.45 -0.20 -0.15
C TRP A 11 -13.54 -1.26 0.00
N ALA A 12 -14.77 -0.87 -0.31
CA ALA A 12 -15.91 -1.76 -0.41
C ALA A 12 -16.15 -2.11 -1.89
N THR A 13 -17.10 -2.99 -2.20
CA THR A 13 -17.50 -3.27 -3.60
C THR A 13 -18.31 -2.11 -4.21
N GLY A 14 -18.04 -0.88 -3.79
CA GLY A 14 -18.80 0.32 -4.09
C GLY A 14 -18.37 1.02 -5.37
N SER A 15 -18.73 2.31 -5.48
CA SER A 15 -18.30 3.15 -6.59
C SER A 15 -16.84 3.56 -6.41
N ILE A 16 -16.00 3.07 -7.31
CA ILE A 16 -14.57 3.39 -7.38
C ILE A 16 -14.30 4.91 -7.37
N TYR A 17 -15.18 5.70 -7.99
CA TYR A 17 -15.07 7.17 -7.99
C TYR A 17 -15.32 7.78 -6.61
N ALA A 18 -16.38 7.35 -5.92
CA ALA A 18 -16.71 7.88 -4.60
C ALA A 18 -15.64 7.50 -3.56
N GLU A 19 -15.07 6.31 -3.71
CA GLU A 19 -13.97 5.82 -2.88
C GLU A 19 -12.68 6.64 -3.13
N PHE A 20 -12.42 7.01 -4.38
CA PHE A 20 -11.31 7.89 -4.70
C PHE A 20 -11.52 9.33 -4.20
N GLU A 21 -12.71 9.91 -4.37
CA GLU A 21 -13.04 11.23 -3.80
C GLU A 21 -12.88 11.24 -2.28
N LEU A 22 -13.32 10.16 -1.62
CA LEU A 22 -13.14 10.00 -0.18
C LEU A 22 -11.65 9.97 0.17
N LEU A 23 -10.82 9.22 -0.56
CA LEU A 23 -9.37 9.22 -0.35
C LEU A 23 -8.78 10.64 -0.49
N CYS A 24 -9.19 11.40 -1.51
CA CYS A 24 -8.74 12.77 -1.73
C CYS A 24 -9.16 13.73 -0.60
N SER A 25 -10.28 13.46 0.05
CA SER A 25 -10.73 14.23 1.21
C SER A 25 -9.85 14.03 2.46
N LEU A 26 -9.03 12.98 2.51
CA LEU A 26 -8.16 12.61 3.64
C LEU A 26 -6.75 13.25 3.58
N HIS A 27 -6.55 14.30 2.79
CA HIS A 27 -5.23 14.92 2.58
C HIS A 27 -4.57 15.50 3.84
N ASN A 28 -5.33 15.79 4.90
CA ASN A 28 -4.83 16.37 6.15
C ASN A 28 -4.48 15.36 7.25
N VAL A 29 -4.58 14.06 6.97
CA VAL A 29 -4.37 13.02 8.00
C VAL A 29 -2.88 12.79 8.30
N THR A 30 -2.56 12.45 9.55
CA THR A 30 -1.17 12.10 9.92
C THR A 30 -0.86 10.61 9.81
N LYS A 31 -1.87 9.78 10.03
CA LYS A 31 -1.82 8.34 9.86
C LYS A 31 -2.99 7.86 9.03
N LEU A 32 -2.70 7.09 7.99
CA LEU A 32 -3.70 6.50 7.10
C LEU A 32 -3.50 5.00 7.04
N GLU A 33 -4.54 4.25 7.38
CA GLU A 33 -4.65 2.82 7.15
C GLU A 33 -5.58 2.57 5.97
N ILE A 34 -5.15 1.77 5.00
CA ILE A 34 -5.94 1.38 3.84
C ILE A 34 -6.06 -0.12 3.81
N CYS A 35 -7.28 -0.63 3.77
CA CYS A 35 -7.54 -2.08 3.77
C CYS A 35 -8.33 -2.51 2.55
N SER A 36 -7.93 -3.63 1.93
CA SER A 36 -8.59 -4.22 0.75
C SER A 36 -8.62 -3.27 -0.46
N PHE A 37 -8.52 -3.79 -1.68
CA PHE A 37 -8.23 -2.91 -2.82
C PHE A 37 -8.77 -3.40 -4.17
N PRO A 38 -9.74 -2.69 -4.80
CA PRO A 38 -10.10 -2.84 -6.21
C PRO A 38 -9.26 -1.87 -7.07
N SER A 39 -9.09 -2.18 -8.35
CA SER A 39 -8.01 -1.61 -9.17
C SER A 39 -7.95 -0.07 -9.32
N LEU A 40 -7.11 0.60 -8.51
CA LEU A 40 -6.65 2.00 -8.70
C LEU A 40 -6.05 2.25 -10.07
N ARG A 41 -5.52 1.22 -10.73
CA ARG A 41 -5.07 1.34 -12.12
C ARG A 41 -6.20 1.81 -13.03
N THR A 42 -7.45 1.47 -12.72
CA THR A 42 -8.63 1.99 -13.41
C THR A 42 -8.85 3.47 -13.11
N VAL A 43 -8.77 3.90 -11.84
CA VAL A 43 -8.91 5.32 -11.43
C VAL A 43 -7.82 6.20 -12.04
N MET A 44 -6.56 5.78 -11.96
CA MET A 44 -5.44 6.54 -12.52
C MET A 44 -5.40 6.50 -14.05
N SER A 45 -6.11 5.57 -14.70
CA SER A 45 -6.28 5.58 -16.16
C SER A 45 -7.34 6.58 -16.65
N TYR A 46 -8.17 7.13 -15.75
CA TYR A 46 -9.25 8.06 -16.09
C TYR A 46 -8.81 9.54 -16.23
N ASN A 47 -7.55 9.80 -16.61
CA ASN A 47 -7.04 11.14 -16.92
C ASN A 47 -7.03 12.13 -15.75
N PHE A 48 -6.71 11.72 -14.53
CA PHE A 48 -6.23 12.70 -13.55
C PHE A 48 -4.78 13.03 -13.87
N ASP A 49 -4.48 14.31 -14.16
CA ASP A 49 -3.10 14.75 -14.23
C ASP A 49 -2.51 14.59 -12.82
N ASP A 50 -1.24 14.20 -12.69
CA ASP A 50 -0.61 13.95 -11.37
C ASP A 50 -0.68 15.21 -10.48
N ARG A 51 -0.86 16.38 -11.11
CA ARG A 51 -1.04 17.70 -10.49
C ARG A 51 -2.42 17.95 -9.88
N ASP A 52 -3.43 17.20 -10.28
CA ASP A 52 -4.81 17.32 -9.78
C ASP A 52 -5.02 16.48 -8.51
N LEU A 53 -4.01 15.71 -8.12
CA LEU A 53 -4.03 14.83 -6.97
C LEU A 53 -3.60 15.57 -5.70
N PRO A 54 -4.25 15.31 -4.55
CA PRO A 54 -3.91 16.01 -3.33
C PRO A 54 -2.57 15.53 -2.75
N GLU A 55 -1.78 16.50 -2.29
CA GLU A 55 -0.61 16.23 -1.45
C GLU A 55 -1.04 15.86 -0.02
N PHE A 56 -0.47 14.77 0.49
CA PHE A 56 -0.61 14.29 1.85
C PHE A 56 0.56 14.79 2.71
N ASN A 57 0.72 16.11 2.78
CA ASN A 57 1.85 16.76 3.45
C ASN A 57 1.96 16.44 4.95
N ASN A 58 0.85 16.10 5.61
CA ASN A 58 0.84 15.76 7.03
C ASN A 58 1.03 14.27 7.29
N LEU A 59 0.95 13.42 6.25
CA LEU A 59 0.98 11.97 6.39
C LEU A 59 2.40 11.50 6.72
N THR A 60 2.57 11.01 7.94
CA THR A 60 3.84 10.45 8.43
C THR A 60 3.79 8.93 8.51
N THR A 61 2.61 8.33 8.62
CA THR A 61 2.43 6.88 8.74
C THR A 61 1.40 6.34 7.75
N LEU A 62 1.79 5.38 6.92
CA LEU A 62 0.91 4.67 5.99
C LEU A 62 0.89 3.18 6.33
N ILE A 63 -0.30 2.61 6.47
CA ILE A 63 -0.52 1.18 6.67
C ILE A 63 -1.34 0.65 5.49
N LEU A 64 -0.82 -0.35 4.80
CA LEU A 64 -1.46 -1.02 3.69
C LEU A 64 -1.79 -2.46 4.13
N GLU A 65 -3.08 -2.76 4.36
CA GLU A 65 -3.57 -4.06 4.85
C GLU A 65 -4.29 -4.85 3.75
N ARG A 66 -4.03 -6.16 3.67
CA ARG A 66 -4.67 -7.08 2.70
C ARG A 66 -4.48 -6.65 1.24
N CYS A 67 -3.33 -6.07 0.91
CA CYS A 67 -3.05 -5.59 -0.44
C CYS A 67 -2.62 -6.72 -1.37
N ASP A 68 -2.54 -6.46 -2.67
CA ASP A 68 -2.13 -7.42 -3.70
C ASP A 68 -1.05 -6.83 -4.62
N PHE A 69 0.20 -7.24 -4.43
CA PHE A 69 1.36 -6.81 -5.24
C PHE A 69 1.36 -7.39 -6.66
N THR A 70 0.49 -8.34 -6.97
CA THR A 70 0.30 -8.83 -8.36
C THR A 70 -0.58 -7.90 -9.18
N ARG A 71 -1.27 -6.97 -8.53
CA ARG A 71 -2.24 -6.07 -9.16
C ARG A 71 -1.85 -4.61 -8.94
N ASP A 72 -2.54 -3.95 -8.02
CA ASP A 72 -2.60 -2.48 -7.99
C ASP A 72 -1.86 -1.83 -6.81
N THR A 73 -1.40 -2.65 -5.86
CA THR A 73 -0.59 -2.18 -4.73
C THR A 73 0.67 -1.43 -5.18
N PRO A 74 1.38 -1.86 -6.24
CA PRO A 74 2.51 -1.10 -6.79
C PRO A 74 2.13 0.35 -7.11
N THR A 75 1.04 0.53 -7.86
CA THR A 75 0.57 1.85 -8.30
C THR A 75 0.15 2.74 -7.13
N LEU A 76 -0.58 2.19 -6.16
CA LEU A 76 -0.99 2.93 -4.96
C LEU A 76 0.20 3.34 -4.10
N LEU A 77 1.13 2.41 -3.91
CA LEU A 77 2.35 2.71 -3.18
C LEU A 77 3.13 3.83 -3.88
N GLU A 78 3.31 3.74 -5.20
CA GLU A 78 3.94 4.81 -5.98
C GLU A 78 3.23 6.15 -5.86
N TYR A 79 1.89 6.17 -5.75
CA TYR A 79 1.11 7.37 -5.52
C TYR A 79 1.44 8.01 -4.17
N PHE A 80 1.41 7.26 -3.06
CA PHE A 80 1.76 7.83 -1.76
C PHE A 80 3.23 8.21 -1.66
N LEU A 81 4.13 7.44 -2.28
CA LEU A 81 5.54 7.79 -2.35
C LEU A 81 5.80 9.08 -3.15
N ARG A 82 4.85 9.49 -4.00
CA ARG A 82 4.88 10.78 -4.72
C ARG A 82 4.26 11.91 -3.93
N HIS A 83 3.10 11.66 -3.33
CA HIS A 83 2.23 12.69 -2.77
C HIS A 83 2.35 12.85 -1.25
N ALA A 84 3.10 12.01 -0.55
CA ALA A 84 3.36 12.10 0.88
C ALA A 84 4.85 12.34 1.18
N PRO A 85 5.36 13.58 1.00
CA PRO A 85 6.79 13.88 1.14
C PRO A 85 7.31 13.67 2.58
N ASN A 86 6.44 13.80 3.58
CA ASN A 86 6.77 13.64 5.00
C ASN A 86 6.51 12.22 5.52
N LEU A 87 6.27 11.25 4.64
CA LEU A 87 6.05 9.86 5.04
C LEU A 87 7.30 9.29 5.70
N GLU A 88 7.19 8.94 6.99
CA GLU A 88 8.30 8.42 7.79
C GLU A 88 8.21 6.90 8.02
N ARG A 89 6.99 6.35 8.05
CA ARG A 89 6.71 4.94 8.34
C ARG A 89 5.76 4.34 7.32
N LEU A 90 6.17 3.22 6.73
CA LEU A 90 5.33 2.37 5.89
C LEU A 90 5.16 1.00 6.55
N THR A 91 3.93 0.51 6.65
CA THR A 91 3.64 -0.85 7.09
C THR A 91 2.85 -1.58 6.01
N LEU A 92 3.38 -2.72 5.56
CA LEU A 92 2.70 -3.64 4.63
C LEU A 92 2.23 -4.86 5.41
N GLN A 93 0.91 -5.09 5.46
CA GLN A 93 0.31 -6.12 6.30
C GLN A 93 -0.55 -7.09 5.49
N ASN A 94 -0.26 -8.39 5.59
CA ASN A 94 -1.00 -9.48 4.94
C ASN A 94 -1.16 -9.27 3.43
N CYS A 95 -0.11 -8.75 2.77
CA CYS A 95 -0.14 -8.43 1.35
C CYS A 95 0.17 -9.67 0.50
N LYS A 96 -0.66 -9.96 -0.51
CA LYS A 96 -0.39 -10.98 -1.51
C LYS A 96 0.76 -10.56 -2.41
N HIS A 97 1.54 -11.52 -2.85
CA HIS A 97 2.63 -11.36 -3.80
C HIS A 97 2.47 -12.40 -4.93
N PRO A 98 3.12 -12.21 -6.09
CA PRO A 98 3.12 -13.24 -7.11
C PRO A 98 3.77 -14.52 -6.58
N PRO A 99 3.30 -15.71 -6.97
CA PRO A 99 4.08 -16.93 -6.75
C PRO A 99 5.40 -16.82 -7.51
N ARG A 100 6.51 -17.20 -6.87
CA ARG A 100 7.84 -17.29 -7.49
C ARG A 100 7.79 -18.28 -8.65
N SER A 101 7.42 -17.79 -9.81
CA SER A 101 7.43 -18.56 -11.05
C SER A 101 8.90 -18.68 -11.46
N LYS A 102 9.49 -19.87 -11.34
CA LYS A 102 10.76 -20.15 -12.02
C LYS A 102 10.51 -19.98 -13.52
N LYS A 103 10.92 -18.82 -14.07
CA LYS A 103 10.73 -18.31 -15.43
C LYS A 103 9.47 -17.45 -15.63
N ALA A 104 9.67 -16.14 -15.61
CA ALA A 104 9.10 -15.22 -16.60
C ALA A 104 10.01 -13.99 -16.65
N ALA A 105 11.02 -14.06 -17.51
CA ALA A 105 11.69 -12.88 -18.02
C ALA A 105 10.70 -12.18 -18.93
N GLU A 106 10.04 -11.14 -18.43
CA GLU A 106 9.57 -10.00 -19.23
C GLU A 106 9.09 -8.93 -18.25
N SER A 107 10.08 -8.21 -17.74
CA SER A 107 9.89 -7.04 -16.91
C SER A 107 9.13 -5.98 -17.71
N SER A 108 7.88 -5.73 -17.36
CA SER A 108 7.41 -4.35 -17.36
C SER A 108 8.33 -3.61 -16.39
N LYS A 109 9.33 -2.90 -16.92
CA LYS A 109 10.13 -1.99 -16.12
C LYS A 109 9.11 -1.01 -15.52
N PRO A 110 8.91 -0.95 -14.20
CA PRO A 110 8.18 0.18 -13.64
C PRO A 110 8.94 1.43 -14.10
N GLY A 111 8.20 2.51 -14.31
CA GLY A 111 8.81 3.80 -14.59
C GLY A 111 9.96 4.00 -13.60
N LYS A 112 11.13 4.34 -14.11
CA LYS A 112 12.29 4.59 -13.26
C LYS A 112 11.96 5.86 -12.48
N ILE A 113 11.40 5.69 -11.28
CA ILE A 113 11.08 6.80 -10.41
C ILE A 113 12.40 7.33 -9.87
N SER A 114 12.97 8.30 -10.57
CA SER A 114 14.14 9.03 -10.11
C SER A 114 13.68 10.20 -9.26
N GLY A 115 13.98 10.14 -7.96
CA GLY A 115 14.21 11.35 -7.16
C GLY A 115 13.04 11.90 -6.35
N TYR A 116 12.38 11.09 -5.52
CA TYR A 116 11.60 11.63 -4.40
C TYR A 116 12.43 11.56 -3.13
N HIS A 117 12.69 12.72 -2.51
CA HIS A 117 13.30 12.83 -1.19
C HIS A 117 12.27 12.45 -0.13
N LEU A 118 12.01 11.15 -0.01
CA LEU A 118 11.18 10.61 1.04
C LEU A 118 11.94 10.63 2.36
N ASN A 119 11.29 11.12 3.42
CA ASN A 119 11.79 11.03 4.79
C ASN A 119 11.51 9.65 5.43
N LEU A 120 11.45 8.60 4.61
CA LEU A 120 11.06 7.26 5.03
C LEU A 120 12.16 6.63 5.90
N LYS A 121 11.89 6.54 7.20
CA LYS A 121 12.83 6.03 8.21
C LYS A 121 12.61 4.55 8.50
N PHE A 122 11.37 4.08 8.35
CA PHE A 122 10.99 2.73 8.77
C PHE A 122 10.03 2.06 7.78
N VAL A 123 10.33 0.80 7.44
CA VAL A 123 9.42 -0.09 6.71
C VAL A 123 9.17 -1.34 7.54
N GLU A 124 7.91 -1.62 7.81
CA GLU A 124 7.48 -2.86 8.45
C GLU A 124 6.76 -3.76 7.45
N ILE A 125 7.15 -5.03 7.40
CA ILE A 125 6.43 -6.04 6.63
C ILE A 125 5.88 -7.07 7.61
N LYS A 126 4.56 -7.05 7.78
CA LYS A 126 3.77 -7.94 8.64
C LYS A 126 3.10 -9.00 7.79
N GLN A 127 3.66 -10.20 7.75
CA GLN A 127 3.09 -11.29 6.95
C GLN A 127 2.82 -12.50 7.82
N ARG A 128 1.73 -13.22 7.51
CA ARG A 128 1.45 -14.53 8.10
C ARG A 128 2.26 -15.64 7.43
N GLU A 129 2.38 -15.55 6.10
CA GLU A 129 3.17 -16.48 5.30
C GLU A 129 4.53 -15.82 4.98
N LYS A 130 5.62 -16.58 5.12
CA LYS A 130 6.97 -16.07 4.83
C LYS A 130 7.28 -16.04 3.33
N ASP A 131 6.49 -16.73 2.53
CA ASP A 131 6.66 -16.74 1.08
C ASP A 131 6.47 -15.32 0.52
N GLY A 132 7.23 -14.99 -0.52
CA GLY A 132 7.20 -13.72 -1.26
C GLY A 132 7.44 -12.41 -0.51
N VAL A 133 7.83 -12.45 0.77
CA VAL A 133 8.40 -11.28 1.48
C VAL A 133 9.60 -10.72 0.70
N CYS A 134 10.44 -11.59 0.14
CA CYS A 134 11.56 -11.19 -0.72
C CYS A 134 11.11 -10.35 -1.91
N ASP A 135 10.00 -10.71 -2.56
CA ASP A 135 9.53 -10.03 -3.77
C ASP A 135 9.02 -8.62 -3.43
N ILE A 136 8.40 -8.44 -2.25
CA ILE A 136 8.00 -7.13 -1.72
C ILE A 136 9.24 -6.26 -1.44
N ILE A 137 10.25 -6.82 -0.78
CA ILE A 137 11.50 -6.11 -0.49
C ILE A 137 12.21 -5.70 -1.79
N GLU A 138 12.35 -6.62 -2.76
CA GLU A 138 12.95 -6.35 -4.06
C GLU A 138 12.18 -5.25 -4.82
N TYR A 139 10.84 -5.27 -4.78
CA TYR A 139 10.02 -4.22 -5.35
C TYR A 139 10.29 -2.86 -4.69
N LEU A 140 10.28 -2.81 -3.35
CA LEU A 140 10.51 -1.60 -2.58
C LEU A 140 11.88 -0.98 -2.93
N LEU A 141 12.94 -1.77 -2.87
CA LEU A 141 14.31 -1.34 -3.22
C LEU A 141 14.40 -0.80 -4.65
N ARG A 142 13.58 -1.30 -5.57
CA ARG A 142 13.53 -0.81 -6.96
C ARG A 142 12.84 0.54 -7.09
N VAL A 143 11.75 0.78 -6.36
CA VAL A 143 10.96 2.03 -6.47
C VAL A 143 11.52 3.17 -5.63
N SER A 144 12.28 2.88 -4.59
CA SER A 144 12.90 3.91 -3.76
C SER A 144 14.36 3.59 -3.50
N LYS A 145 15.25 4.30 -4.21
CA LYS A 145 16.69 4.28 -3.94
C LYS A 145 17.05 4.81 -2.54
N ASN A 146 16.16 5.57 -1.91
CA ASN A 146 16.36 6.10 -0.56
C ASN A 146 16.16 5.04 0.53
N LEU A 147 15.61 3.86 0.19
CA LEU A 147 15.46 2.75 1.13
C LEU A 147 16.78 2.11 1.56
N GLU A 148 17.90 2.42 0.92
CA GLU A 148 19.23 1.96 1.35
C GLU A 148 19.59 2.43 2.77
N ARG A 149 18.88 3.43 3.31
CA ARG A 149 19.04 3.96 4.69
C ARG A 149 17.84 3.70 5.60
N THR A 150 16.90 2.88 5.16
CA THR A 150 15.64 2.64 5.87
C THR A 150 15.70 1.31 6.61
N ASP A 151 15.30 1.31 7.88
CA ASP A 151 15.20 0.08 8.66
C ASP A 151 14.01 -0.77 8.16
N ILE A 152 14.30 -1.97 7.66
CA ILE A 152 13.28 -2.95 7.25
C ILE A 152 13.13 -3.99 8.35
N VAL A 153 11.96 -4.04 8.97
CA VAL A 153 11.62 -5.01 10.01
C VAL A 153 10.59 -6.00 9.48
N LEU A 154 10.86 -7.29 9.67
CA LEU A 154 9.93 -8.37 9.44
C LEU A 154 9.31 -8.77 10.78
N SER A 155 7.98 -8.73 10.87
CA SER A 155 7.25 -9.13 12.06
C SER A 155 6.09 -10.06 11.70
N GLU A 156 5.66 -10.89 12.66
CA GLU A 156 4.48 -11.72 12.46
C GLU A 156 3.23 -10.84 12.35
N GLY A 157 2.37 -11.14 11.36
CA GLY A 157 1.12 -10.43 11.18
C GLY A 157 0.16 -10.62 12.36
N PRO A 158 -0.71 -9.64 12.68
CA PRO A 158 -1.59 -9.74 13.83
C PRO A 158 -2.56 -10.92 13.69
N GLU A 159 -2.65 -11.77 14.73
CA GLU A 159 -3.75 -12.71 14.92
C GLU A 159 -5.03 -11.90 15.18
N LYS A 160 -5.89 -11.75 14.17
CA LYS A 160 -7.23 -11.17 14.36
C LYS A 160 -8.26 -12.32 14.46
N PRO A 161 -8.87 -12.56 15.64
CA PRO A 161 -9.80 -13.68 15.87
C PRO A 161 -11.02 -13.70 14.94
N TRP A 162 -11.46 -12.54 14.45
CA TRP A 162 -12.63 -12.44 13.57
C TRP A 162 -12.42 -13.08 12.19
N TYR A 163 -11.18 -13.38 11.80
CA TYR A 163 -10.89 -14.03 10.51
C TYR A 163 -11.31 -15.51 10.52
N HIS A 164 -11.15 -16.21 11.65
CA HIS A 164 -11.67 -17.57 11.82
C HIS A 164 -13.20 -17.57 11.83
N ALA A 165 -13.80 -16.63 12.58
CA ALA A 165 -15.25 -16.48 12.61
C ALA A 165 -15.85 -16.13 11.24
N ALA A 166 -15.18 -15.31 10.44
CA ALA A 166 -15.63 -14.95 9.09
C ALA A 166 -15.45 -16.10 8.08
N LEU A 167 -14.36 -16.87 8.17
CA LEU A 167 -14.12 -18.03 7.30
C LEU A 167 -15.02 -19.22 7.65
N GLU A 168 -15.34 -19.43 8.94
CA GLU A 168 -16.36 -20.39 9.39
C GLU A 168 -17.76 -19.97 8.91
N ALA A 169 -18.11 -18.68 9.02
CA ALA A 169 -19.39 -18.16 8.54
C ALA A 169 -19.57 -18.28 7.01
N GLN A 170 -18.49 -18.35 6.23
CA GLN A 170 -18.55 -18.58 4.79
C GLN A 170 -18.45 -20.06 4.39
N GLY A 171 -18.25 -20.99 5.34
CA GLY A 171 -18.27 -22.43 5.09
C GLY A 171 -17.03 -22.99 4.37
N TRP A 172 -15.86 -22.33 4.49
CA TRP A 172 -14.63 -22.73 3.81
C TRP A 172 -13.80 -23.76 4.59
N TYR A 173 -14.22 -24.12 5.81
CA TYR A 173 -13.75 -25.33 6.49
C TYR A 173 -14.84 -26.41 6.42
N LYS A 174 -14.57 -27.42 5.59
CA LYS A 174 -15.10 -28.78 5.75
C LYS A 174 -13.92 -29.73 5.74
#